data_AF-A0A534PWU9-F1
#
_entry.id   AF-A0A534PWU9-F1
#
_cell.length_a   1.000
_cell.length_b   1.000
_cell.length_c   1.000
_cell.angle_alpha   90.00
_cell.angle_beta   90.00
_cell.angle_gamma   90.00
#
_symmetry.space_group_name_H-M   'P 1'
#
loop_
_entity.id
_entity.type
_entity.pdbx_description
1 polymer ?
#
loop_
_entity_poly.entity_id
_entity_poly.type
_entity_poly.pdbx_seq_one_letter_code
_entity_poly.pdbx_strand_id
1 'polypeptide(L)'
;MNLKAWGRIGGLFGLVVLFSAVFNWLFVTGSINSAGVIARLALGVAGVAFWLITNRREHPLGRGAFYGTVSAVSGAVLIAALVGANYIVVKKPKSWDLTKDKIFTLSDQTSGMLKGLKDNVTVSAFYAASEPEYTELEQRLRQYSAQSDKLKVEFVDPFKHPAVVKEMNISQTGPRVIVKSGSKESRAKDVSEEALTNALIEVTRGSAKKVYFTKGHGEHAVGDSTERGLKNFVDSLKSEGYQTDEIVLAEHKEMPADTAALVVAGPVGGFSEGEVKLVKEWVDKGGKIVAMVDPGVTTGLEPAFESWGIKIGKDEVIDPEAQNPEIAIAQQYTEH
;
A
#
# COMPACT_ATOMS: atom_id res chain seq x y z
N MET A 1 52.33 -37.52 19.50
CA MET A 1 50.88 -37.63 19.22
C MET A 1 50.71 -38.01 17.75
N ASN A 2 49.93 -39.04 17.42
CA ASN A 2 49.85 -39.62 16.07
C ASN A 2 49.16 -38.66 15.08
N LEU A 3 49.68 -38.52 13.85
CA LEU A 3 49.14 -37.64 12.80
C LEU A 3 47.64 -37.89 12.53
N LYS A 4 47.20 -39.13 12.73
CA LYS A 4 45.80 -39.55 12.65
C LYS A 4 44.91 -38.94 13.75
N ALA A 5 45.42 -38.74 14.95
CA ALA A 5 44.68 -38.12 16.05
C ALA A 5 44.41 -36.64 15.77
N TRP A 6 45.40 -35.94 15.21
CA TRP A 6 45.24 -34.58 14.71
C TRP A 6 44.24 -34.49 13.55
N GLY A 7 44.22 -35.48 12.66
CA GLY A 7 43.22 -35.62 11.62
C GLY A 7 41.78 -35.63 12.14
N ARG A 8 41.51 -36.46 13.16
CA ARG A 8 40.17 -36.58 13.79
C ARG A 8 39.72 -35.30 14.48
N ILE A 9 40.62 -34.64 15.20
CA ILE A 9 40.35 -33.36 15.85
C ILE A 9 40.10 -32.28 14.79
N GLY A 10 40.90 -32.24 13.73
CA GLY A 10 40.74 -31.29 12.61
C GLY A 10 39.42 -31.47 11.85
N GLY A 11 38.96 -32.71 11.66
CA GLY A 11 37.66 -33.00 11.05
C GLY A 11 36.48 -32.54 11.91
N LEU A 12 36.52 -32.83 13.21
CA LEU A 12 35.46 -32.41 14.14
C LEU A 12 35.41 -30.88 14.27
N PHE A 13 36.57 -30.23 14.34
CA PHE A 13 36.67 -28.77 14.28
C PHE A 13 36.15 -28.22 12.95
N GLY A 14 36.49 -28.85 11.83
CA GLY A 14 35.99 -28.48 10.50
C GLY A 14 34.46 -28.52 10.41
N LEU A 15 33.82 -29.57 10.94
CA LEU A 15 32.36 -29.68 10.98
C LEU A 15 31.70 -28.60 11.84
N VAL A 16 32.27 -28.29 13.01
CA VAL A 16 31.78 -27.21 13.87
C VAL A 16 31.89 -25.85 13.18
N VAL A 17 32.99 -25.62 12.46
CA VAL A 17 33.20 -24.37 11.71
C VAL A 17 32.27 -24.27 10.50
N LEU A 18 32.00 -25.37 9.79
CA LEU A 18 30.98 -25.40 8.72
C LEU A 18 29.60 -25.07 9.25
N PHE A 19 29.22 -25.70 10.35
CA PHE A 19 27.95 -25.44 11.02
C PHE A 19 27.85 -23.97 11.47
N SER A 20 28.92 -23.41 12.05
CA SER A 20 28.99 -22.00 12.41
C SER A 20 28.88 -21.07 11.20
N ALA A 21 29.44 -21.45 10.05
CA ALA A 21 29.34 -20.68 8.80
C ALA A 21 27.90 -20.61 8.28
N VAL A 22 27.21 -21.76 8.25
CA VAL A 22 25.80 -21.86 7.84
C VAL A 22 24.91 -21.10 8.81
N PHE A 23 25.16 -21.22 10.12
CA PHE A 23 24.45 -20.45 11.13
C PHE A 23 24.64 -18.94 10.93
N ASN A 24 25.88 -18.50 10.71
CA ASN A 24 26.16 -17.07 10.52
C ASN A 24 25.50 -16.53 9.24
N TRP A 25 25.52 -17.31 8.15
CA TRP A 25 24.81 -16.97 6.91
C TRP A 25 23.31 -16.81 7.12
N LEU A 26 22.66 -17.80 7.74
CA LEU A 26 21.21 -17.82 7.86
C LEU A 26 20.69 -16.83 8.92
N PHE A 27 21.42 -16.63 10.01
CA PHE A 27 20.90 -15.93 11.20
C PHE A 27 21.56 -14.58 11.48
N VAL A 28 22.73 -14.28 10.90
CA VAL A 28 23.46 -13.03 11.19
C VAL A 28 23.55 -12.14 9.96
N THR A 29 24.13 -12.63 8.87
CA THR A 29 24.44 -11.78 7.71
C THR A 29 23.35 -11.76 6.65
N GLY A 30 22.56 -12.83 6.52
CA GLY A 30 21.53 -12.96 5.48
C GLY A 30 22.08 -13.00 4.04
N SER A 31 23.40 -13.02 3.88
CA SER A 31 24.09 -13.01 2.59
C SER A 31 25.25 -14.00 2.58
N ILE A 32 25.21 -14.92 1.62
CA ILE A 32 26.23 -15.96 1.44
C ILE A 32 27.57 -15.36 1.01
N ASN A 33 27.54 -14.17 0.41
CA ASN A 33 28.72 -13.46 -0.09
C ASN A 33 29.47 -12.68 1.00
N SER A 34 29.03 -12.78 2.26
CA SER A 34 29.75 -12.14 3.36
C SER A 34 31.12 -12.81 3.56
N ALA A 35 32.18 -11.99 3.59
CA ALA A 35 33.56 -12.48 3.69
C ALA A 35 33.77 -13.43 4.89
N GLY A 36 33.09 -13.18 6.01
CA GLY A 36 33.13 -14.03 7.19
C GLY A 36 32.41 -15.38 7.05
N VAL A 37 31.41 -15.51 6.19
CA VAL A 37 30.75 -16.80 5.87
C VAL A 37 31.64 -17.60 4.94
N ILE A 38 32.18 -16.98 3.89
CA ILE A 38 33.07 -17.63 2.92
C ILE A 38 34.34 -18.16 3.60
N ALA A 39 34.97 -17.36 4.47
CA ALA A 39 36.16 -17.78 5.20
C ALA A 39 35.91 -19.00 6.11
N ARG A 40 34.76 -19.04 6.80
CA ARG A 40 34.39 -20.18 7.65
C ARG A 40 34.02 -21.42 6.82
N LEU A 41 33.33 -21.26 5.69
CA LEU A 41 33.08 -22.38 4.77
C LEU A 41 34.40 -22.98 4.27
N ALA A 42 35.34 -22.15 3.84
CA ALA A 42 36.65 -22.59 3.37
C ALA A 42 37.45 -23.32 4.47
N LEU A 43 37.51 -22.77 5.69
CA LEU A 43 38.20 -23.39 6.83
C LEU A 43 37.54 -24.71 7.26
N GLY A 44 36.22 -24.76 7.22
CA GLY A 44 35.45 -25.95 7.54
C GLY A 44 35.68 -27.08 6.53
N VAL A 45 35.65 -26.77 5.23
CA VAL A 45 35.98 -27.73 4.16
C VAL A 45 37.42 -28.21 4.28
N ALA A 46 38.37 -27.33 4.57
CA ALA A 46 39.78 -27.69 4.77
C ALA A 46 39.97 -28.67 5.94
N GLY A 47 39.28 -28.46 7.07
CA GLY A 47 39.32 -29.36 8.22
C GLY A 47 38.75 -30.75 7.91
N VAL A 48 37.65 -30.82 7.16
CA VAL A 48 37.05 -32.09 6.71
C VAL A 48 37.94 -32.79 5.68
N ALA A 49 38.52 -32.06 4.73
CA ALA A 49 39.46 -32.60 3.75
C ALA A 49 40.73 -33.14 4.43
N PHE A 50 41.26 -32.42 5.42
CA PHE A 50 42.40 -32.86 6.23
C PHE A 50 42.09 -34.17 6.97
N TRP A 51 40.89 -34.33 7.52
CA TRP A 51 40.44 -35.58 8.10
C TRP A 51 40.36 -36.72 7.09
N LEU A 52 39.77 -36.49 5.91
CA LEU A 52 39.66 -37.49 4.85
C LEU A 52 41.03 -37.97 4.36
N ILE A 53 42.00 -37.06 4.22
CA ILE A 53 43.36 -37.37 3.76
C ILE A 53 44.12 -38.18 4.83
N THR A 54 44.06 -37.75 6.09
CA THR A 54 44.80 -38.39 7.19
C THR A 54 44.20 -39.72 7.64
N ASN A 55 42.93 -39.97 7.36
CA ASN A 55 42.21 -41.18 7.78
C ASN A 55 41.83 -42.11 6.60
N ARG A 56 42.46 -41.93 5.42
CA ARG A 56 42.13 -42.59 4.14
C ARG A 56 42.28 -44.12 4.08
N ARG A 57 42.96 -44.76 5.04
CA ARG A 57 43.35 -46.19 4.96
C ARG A 57 42.64 -47.14 5.92
N GLU A 58 41.66 -46.67 6.72
CA GLU A 58 40.87 -47.54 7.60
C GLU A 58 39.38 -47.17 7.52
N HIS A 59 38.62 -47.94 6.74
CA HIS A 59 37.23 -48.25 7.07
C HIS A 59 37.15 -49.78 7.09
N PRO A 60 36.76 -50.35 8.24
CA PRO A 60 35.35 -50.36 8.55
C PRO A 60 35.10 -49.73 9.92
N LEU A 61 34.45 -48.55 9.94
CA LEU A 61 33.65 -48.23 11.10
C LEU A 61 32.58 -49.33 11.18
N GLY A 62 32.61 -50.15 12.23
CA GLY A 62 31.53 -51.09 12.48
C GLY A 62 30.19 -50.35 12.40
N ARG A 63 29.22 -50.91 11.67
CA ARG A 63 27.96 -50.24 11.29
C ARG A 63 27.35 -49.40 12.43
N GLY A 64 27.41 -49.88 13.68
CA GLY A 64 26.91 -49.15 14.86
C GLY A 64 27.58 -47.79 15.18
N ALA A 65 28.89 -47.62 14.99
CA ALA A 65 29.58 -46.36 15.30
C ALA A 65 29.34 -45.26 14.25
N PHE A 66 29.14 -45.66 13.00
CA PHE A 66 28.74 -44.75 11.92
C PHE A 66 27.32 -44.23 12.14
N TYR A 67 26.36 -45.11 12.45
CA TYR A 67 24.99 -44.68 12.76
C TYR A 67 24.93 -43.82 14.04
N GLY A 68 25.72 -44.12 15.08
CA GLY A 68 25.77 -43.28 16.29
C GLY A 68 26.26 -41.86 16.02
N THR A 69 27.31 -41.71 15.20
CA THR A 69 27.87 -40.39 14.86
C THR A 69 26.94 -39.60 13.93
N VAL A 70 26.36 -40.27 12.92
CA VAL A 70 25.39 -39.65 12.00
C VAL A 70 24.14 -39.20 12.74
N SER A 71 23.62 -40.00 13.67
CA SER A 71 22.45 -39.64 14.49
C SER A 71 22.73 -38.51 15.47
N ALA A 72 23.93 -38.45 16.06
CA ALA A 72 24.30 -37.34 16.94
C ALA A 72 24.43 -36.02 16.17
N VAL A 73 25.04 -36.06 14.98
CA VAL A 73 25.18 -34.87 14.12
C VAL A 73 23.83 -34.42 13.56
N SER A 74 22.98 -35.35 13.08
CA SER A 74 21.65 -35.00 12.57
C SER A 74 20.75 -34.44 13.68
N GLY A 75 20.82 -35.00 14.89
CA GLY A 75 20.12 -34.45 16.06
C GLY A 75 20.57 -33.03 16.41
N ALA A 76 21.87 -32.76 16.40
CA ALA A 76 22.40 -31.43 16.65
C ALA A 76 21.97 -30.42 15.57
N VAL A 77 21.97 -30.82 14.29
CA VAL A 77 21.48 -29.99 13.18
C VAL A 77 19.98 -29.72 13.29
N LEU A 78 19.17 -30.71 13.68
CA LEU A 78 17.73 -30.54 13.87
C LEU A 78 17.43 -29.55 15.01
N ILE A 79 18.10 -29.68 16.14
CA ILE A 79 17.94 -28.77 17.28
C ILE A 79 18.33 -27.34 16.88
N ALA A 80 19.43 -27.19 16.16
CA ALA A 80 19.85 -25.89 15.64
C ALA A 80 18.83 -25.27 14.67
N ALA A 81 18.27 -26.08 13.77
CA ALA A 81 17.24 -25.63 12.85
C ALA A 81 15.97 -25.18 13.60
N LEU A 82 15.56 -25.92 14.63
CA LEU A 82 14.39 -25.58 15.46
C LEU A 82 14.62 -24.30 16.28
N VAL A 83 15.79 -24.14 16.90
CA VAL A 83 16.14 -22.91 17.63
C VAL A 83 16.21 -21.72 16.69
N GLY A 84 16.79 -21.91 15.50
CA GLY A 84 16.83 -20.89 14.46
C GLY A 84 15.44 -20.47 13.95
N ALA A 85 14.57 -21.46 13.69
CA ALA A 85 13.19 -21.22 13.29
C ALA A 85 12.42 -20.45 14.38
N ASN A 86 12.55 -20.86 15.64
CA ASN A 86 11.93 -20.17 16.77
C ASN A 86 12.44 -18.72 16.90
N TYR A 87 13.75 -18.50 16.74
CA TYR A 87 14.34 -17.15 16.79
C TYR A 87 13.82 -16.24 15.67
N ILE A 88 13.65 -16.76 14.45
CA ILE A 88 13.08 -16.01 13.33
C ILE A 88 11.63 -15.60 13.65
N VAL A 89 10.82 -16.52 14.18
CA VAL A 89 9.42 -16.25 14.55
C VAL A 89 9.32 -15.18 15.63
N VAL A 90 10.20 -15.19 16.63
CA VAL A 90 10.19 -14.22 17.74
C VAL A 90 10.75 -12.85 17.33
N LYS A 91 11.79 -12.80 16.47
CA LYS A 91 12.51 -11.55 16.18
C LYS A 91 12.11 -10.86 14.87
N LYS A 92 11.45 -11.56 13.95
CA LYS A 92 10.87 -10.99 12.73
C LYS A 92 9.40 -11.37 12.64
N PRO A 93 8.49 -10.58 13.24
CA PRO A 93 7.05 -10.77 13.02
C PRO A 93 6.71 -10.34 11.59
N LYS A 94 7.03 -11.19 10.61
CA LYS A 94 6.49 -11.07 9.25
C LYS A 94 5.20 -11.90 9.24
N SER A 95 4.10 -11.27 9.66
CA SER A 95 2.78 -11.89 9.63
C SER A 95 2.36 -12.09 8.18
N TRP A 96 2.37 -13.34 7.73
CA TRP A 96 1.71 -13.72 6.49
C TRP A 96 0.25 -14.00 6.82
N ASP A 97 -0.62 -13.07 6.44
CA ASP A 97 -2.05 -13.21 6.63
C ASP A 97 -2.61 -14.16 5.55
N LEU A 98 -2.89 -15.40 5.95
CA LEU A 98 -3.45 -16.46 5.11
C LEU A 98 -4.98 -16.56 5.28
N THR A 99 -5.63 -15.50 5.79
CA THR A 99 -7.10 -15.42 5.76
C THR A 99 -7.59 -14.86 4.42
N LYS A 100 -8.70 -15.43 3.94
CA LYS A 100 -9.25 -15.19 2.59
C LYS A 100 -9.70 -13.74 2.34
N ASP A 101 -9.87 -12.96 3.41
CA ASP A 101 -10.50 -11.64 3.38
C ASP A 101 -9.59 -10.46 3.83
N LYS A 102 -8.28 -10.68 4.10
CA LYS A 102 -7.30 -9.62 4.47
C LYS A 102 -7.79 -8.59 5.51
N ILE A 103 -8.63 -8.99 6.46
CA ILE A 103 -9.39 -8.07 7.35
C ILE A 103 -8.48 -7.27 8.31
N PHE A 104 -7.19 -7.62 8.42
CA PHE A 104 -6.22 -6.98 9.30
C PHE A 104 -5.12 -6.20 8.56
N THR A 105 -5.25 -6.00 7.25
CA THR A 105 -4.26 -5.24 6.47
C THR A 105 -4.89 -3.95 5.95
N LEU A 106 -4.25 -2.82 6.23
CA LEU A 106 -4.62 -1.54 5.63
C LEU A 106 -4.61 -1.64 4.11
N SER A 107 -5.50 -0.91 3.44
CA SER A 107 -5.47 -0.81 1.99
C SER A 107 -4.12 -0.26 1.50
N ASP A 108 -3.73 -0.65 0.28
CA ASP A 108 -2.48 -0.19 -0.34
C ASP A 108 -2.44 1.35 -0.41
N GLN A 109 -3.60 1.97 -0.61
CA GLN A 109 -3.78 3.41 -0.59
C GLN A 109 -3.47 4.03 0.78
N THR A 110 -4.10 3.53 1.85
CA THR A 110 -3.84 4.01 3.21
C THR A 110 -2.38 3.86 3.58
N SER A 111 -1.77 2.71 3.25
CA SER A 111 -0.33 2.48 3.48
C SER A 111 0.54 3.49 2.70
N GLY A 112 0.23 3.74 1.43
CA GLY A 112 0.92 4.72 0.60
C GLY A 112 0.82 6.14 1.15
N MET A 113 -0.38 6.53 1.61
CA MET A 113 -0.63 7.83 2.21
C MET A 113 0.17 8.03 3.51
N LEU A 114 0.15 7.04 4.40
CA LEU A 114 0.87 7.07 5.68
C LEU A 114 2.39 7.15 5.50
N LYS A 115 2.94 6.37 4.58
CA LYS A 115 4.37 6.43 4.23
C LYS A 115 4.77 7.75 3.58
N GLY A 116 3.84 8.37 2.85
CA GLY A 116 4.02 9.65 2.17
C GLY A 116 3.90 10.88 3.07
N LEU A 117 3.62 10.73 4.37
CA LEU A 117 3.46 11.86 5.29
C LEU A 117 4.72 12.73 5.34
N LYS A 118 4.55 14.01 5.04
CA LYS A 118 5.63 15.01 5.10
C LYS A 118 5.68 15.70 6.46
N ASP A 119 4.51 16.04 7.00
CA ASP A 119 4.35 16.74 8.27
C ASP A 119 3.98 15.79 9.41
N ASN A 120 4.19 16.22 10.65
CA ASN A 120 3.74 15.49 11.83
C ASN A 120 2.22 15.63 11.98
N VAL A 121 1.54 14.51 12.14
CA VAL A 121 0.09 14.45 12.30
C VAL A 121 -0.25 13.83 13.65
N THR A 122 -1.19 14.44 14.37
CA THR A 122 -1.76 13.90 15.60
C THR A 122 -3.21 13.47 15.37
N VAL A 123 -3.54 12.24 15.73
CA VAL A 123 -4.91 11.71 15.77
C VAL A 123 -5.33 11.59 17.23
N SER A 124 -6.35 12.36 17.62
CA SER A 124 -6.94 12.33 18.97
C SER A 124 -8.30 11.64 18.91
N ALA A 125 -8.40 10.46 19.52
CA ALA A 125 -9.61 9.64 19.58
C ALA A 125 -10.27 9.78 20.96
N PHE A 126 -11.49 10.31 21.00
CA PHE A 126 -12.23 10.58 22.23
C PHE A 126 -13.15 9.41 22.59
N TYR A 127 -12.57 8.30 23.06
CA TYR A 127 -13.28 7.08 23.43
C TYR A 127 -12.82 6.59 24.80
N ALA A 128 -13.77 6.14 25.63
CA ALA A 128 -13.47 5.42 26.85
C ALA A 128 -13.21 3.94 26.55
N ALA A 129 -12.32 3.31 27.32
CA ALA A 129 -11.96 1.90 27.15
C ALA A 129 -13.15 0.93 27.37
N SER A 130 -14.24 1.40 27.97
CA SER A 130 -15.48 0.64 28.15
C SER A 130 -16.39 0.61 26.92
N GLU A 131 -16.09 1.41 25.90
CA GLU A 131 -16.94 1.52 24.71
C GLU A 131 -16.62 0.41 23.70
N PRO A 132 -17.63 -0.19 23.03
CA PRO A 132 -17.43 -1.28 22.08
C PRO A 132 -16.44 -0.95 20.95
N GLU A 133 -16.50 0.26 20.43
CA GLU A 133 -15.71 0.72 19.28
C GLU A 133 -14.24 0.97 19.63
N TYR A 134 -13.90 1.08 20.92
CA TYR A 134 -12.55 1.43 21.38
C TYR A 134 -11.52 0.40 20.90
N THR A 135 -11.82 -0.89 21.03
CA THR A 135 -10.86 -1.96 20.71
C THR A 135 -10.55 -2.01 19.22
N GLU A 136 -11.58 -1.88 18.38
CA GLU A 136 -11.40 -1.85 16.92
C GLU A 136 -10.60 -0.62 16.49
N LEU A 137 -10.96 0.55 17.01
CA LEU A 137 -10.28 1.80 16.69
C LEU A 137 -8.82 1.79 17.17
N GLU A 138 -8.54 1.27 18.37
CA GLU A 138 -7.18 1.13 18.89
C GLU A 138 -6.33 0.25 17.97
N GLN A 139 -6.86 -0.91 17.58
CA GLN A 139 -6.14 -1.82 16.69
C GLN A 139 -5.84 -1.15 15.34
N ARG A 140 -6.83 -0.46 14.76
CA ARG A 140 -6.70 0.24 13.47
C ARG A 140 -5.67 1.38 13.56
N LEU A 141 -5.76 2.25 14.57
CA LEU A 141 -4.82 3.36 14.72
C LEU A 141 -3.41 2.89 15.08
N ARG A 142 -3.26 1.76 15.78
CA ARG A 142 -1.95 1.11 15.95
C ARG A 142 -1.35 0.66 14.62
N GLN A 143 -2.15 0.08 13.73
CA GLN A 143 -1.68 -0.27 12.38
C GLN A 143 -1.26 0.97 11.59
N TYR A 144 -1.99 2.08 11.73
CA TYR A 144 -1.62 3.33 11.08
C TYR A 144 -0.28 3.88 11.59
N SER A 145 -0.11 3.95 12.91
CA SER A 145 1.12 4.44 13.54
C SER A 145 2.33 3.56 13.21
N ALA A 146 2.12 2.24 13.03
CA ALA A 146 3.16 1.33 12.58
C ALA A 146 3.67 1.59 11.15
N GLN A 147 2.91 2.28 10.30
CA GLN A 147 3.35 2.61 8.92
C GLN A 147 4.14 3.92 8.83
N SER A 148 4.09 4.79 9.86
CA SER A 148 4.71 6.12 9.81
C SER A 148 5.03 6.67 11.19
N ASP A 149 6.30 6.97 11.42
CA ASP A 149 6.78 7.60 12.68
C ASP A 149 6.28 9.05 12.86
N LYS A 150 5.71 9.66 11.81
CA LYS A 150 5.14 11.01 11.84
C LYS A 150 3.70 11.05 12.32
N LEU A 151 3.06 9.89 12.49
CA LEU A 151 1.70 9.79 13.00
C LEU A 151 1.71 9.48 14.50
N LYS A 152 1.21 10.43 15.29
CA LYS A 152 0.99 10.26 16.72
C LYS A 152 -0.48 9.98 16.99
N VAL A 153 -0.76 9.00 17.83
CA VAL A 153 -2.13 8.61 18.19
C VAL A 153 -2.31 8.81 19.69
N GLU A 154 -3.38 9.49 20.06
CA GLU A 154 -3.73 9.80 21.44
C GLU A 154 -5.18 9.39 21.72
N PHE A 155 -5.39 8.57 22.74
CA PHE A 155 -6.73 8.23 23.22
C PHE A 155 -7.06 9.10 24.43
N VAL A 156 -8.19 9.80 24.36
CA VAL A 156 -8.67 10.69 25.42
C VAL A 156 -9.98 10.14 25.94
N ASP A 157 -9.99 9.73 27.22
CA ASP A 157 -11.21 9.30 27.89
C ASP A 157 -12.11 10.53 28.15
N PRO A 158 -13.29 10.63 27.50
CA PRO A 158 -14.15 11.80 27.59
C PRO A 158 -14.79 11.96 28.97
N PHE A 159 -14.93 10.87 29.75
CA PHE A 159 -15.47 10.92 31.11
C PHE A 159 -14.46 11.46 32.11
N LYS A 160 -13.15 11.23 31.86
CA LYS A 160 -12.07 11.75 32.70
C LYS A 160 -11.63 13.17 32.33
N HIS A 161 -11.83 13.58 31.08
CA HIS A 161 -11.37 14.88 30.55
C HIS A 161 -12.49 15.74 29.95
N PRO A 162 -13.53 16.10 30.71
CA PRO A 162 -14.69 16.83 30.20
C PRO A 162 -14.35 18.23 29.67
N ALA A 163 -13.29 18.87 30.18
CA ALA A 163 -12.83 20.17 29.71
C ALA A 163 -12.37 20.12 28.24
N VAL A 164 -11.61 19.08 27.86
CA VAL A 164 -11.10 18.90 26.49
C VAL A 164 -12.23 18.56 25.52
N VAL A 165 -13.19 17.73 25.95
CA VAL A 165 -14.39 17.38 25.18
C VAL A 165 -15.19 18.64 24.81
N LYS A 166 -15.36 19.56 25.77
CA LYS A 166 -16.08 20.82 25.56
C LYS A 166 -15.30 21.77 24.64
N GLU A 167 -13.99 21.89 24.84
CA GLU A 167 -13.14 22.75 24.00
C GLU A 167 -13.14 22.28 22.54
N MET A 168 -13.07 20.97 22.32
CA MET A 168 -13.00 20.37 20.98
C MET A 168 -14.37 20.13 20.31
N ASN A 169 -15.47 20.55 20.96
CA ASN A 169 -16.85 20.34 20.51
C ASN A 169 -17.19 18.87 20.21
N ILE A 170 -16.73 17.94 21.05
CA ILE A 170 -17.01 16.52 20.91
C ILE A 170 -18.41 16.22 21.47
N SER A 171 -19.27 15.62 20.64
CA SER A 171 -20.60 15.13 21.02
C SER A 171 -20.68 13.61 20.90
N GLN A 172 -21.63 12.98 21.61
CA GLN A 172 -21.81 11.51 21.55
C GLN A 172 -22.29 11.02 20.18
N THR A 173 -22.96 11.87 19.42
CA THR A 173 -23.53 11.56 18.09
C THR A 173 -22.71 12.14 16.94
N GLY A 174 -21.67 12.90 17.23
CA GLY A 174 -20.82 13.56 16.25
C GLY A 174 -19.48 12.86 16.07
N PRO A 175 -18.62 13.39 15.19
CA PRO A 175 -17.26 12.90 14.99
C PRO A 175 -16.43 12.95 16.28
N ARG A 176 -15.91 11.79 16.72
CA ARG A 176 -15.13 11.65 17.96
C ARG A 176 -13.64 11.40 17.73
N VAL A 177 -13.20 11.45 16.47
CA VAL A 177 -11.79 11.35 16.10
C VAL A 177 -11.39 12.62 15.37
N ILE A 178 -10.38 13.31 15.91
CA ILE A 178 -9.86 14.56 15.37
C ILE A 178 -8.45 14.31 14.85
N VAL A 179 -8.18 14.76 13.63
CA VAL A 179 -6.87 14.69 13.00
C VAL A 179 -6.32 16.10 12.85
N LYS A 180 -5.08 16.34 13.28
CA LYS A 180 -4.42 17.64 13.24
C LYS A 180 -3.06 17.57 12.57
N SER A 181 -2.78 18.53 11.69
CA SER A 181 -1.45 18.73 11.08
C SER A 181 -1.15 20.23 11.02
N GLY A 182 -0.19 20.69 11.84
CA GLY A 182 0.08 22.13 11.98
C GLY A 182 -1.15 22.92 12.41
N SER A 183 -1.61 23.87 11.59
CA SER A 183 -2.81 24.68 11.83
C SER A 183 -4.10 24.08 11.25
N LYS A 184 -4.03 22.92 10.59
CA LYS A 184 -5.18 22.28 9.94
C LYS A 184 -5.78 21.23 10.87
N GLU A 185 -7.11 21.15 10.86
CA GLU A 185 -7.90 20.19 11.63
C GLU A 185 -8.96 19.57 10.71
N SER A 186 -9.15 18.25 10.82
CA SER A 186 -10.24 17.50 10.20
C SER A 186 -10.83 16.53 11.22
N ARG A 187 -12.08 16.10 10.99
CA ARG A 187 -12.82 15.17 11.86
C ARG A 187 -13.26 13.96 11.04
N ALA A 188 -12.90 12.76 11.49
CA ALA A 188 -13.36 11.53 10.85
C ALA A 188 -14.82 11.26 11.23
N LYS A 189 -15.67 10.99 10.22
CA LYS A 189 -17.12 10.81 10.39
C LYS A 189 -17.46 9.62 11.29
N ASP A 190 -16.66 8.57 11.23
CA ASP A 190 -16.80 7.33 12.00
C ASP A 190 -15.43 6.66 12.21
N VAL A 191 -15.43 5.41 12.72
CA VAL A 191 -14.21 4.63 13.02
C VAL A 191 -13.70 3.79 11.83
N SER A 192 -14.32 3.91 10.65
CA SER A 192 -13.91 3.17 9.46
C SER A 192 -12.55 3.63 8.94
N GLU A 193 -11.84 2.75 8.23
CA GLU A 193 -10.58 3.10 7.57
C GLU A 193 -10.77 4.23 6.54
N GLU A 194 -11.89 4.22 5.82
CA GLU A 194 -12.23 5.25 4.84
C GLU A 194 -12.31 6.63 5.51
N ALA A 195 -13.14 6.76 6.56
CA ALA A 195 -13.34 8.04 7.24
C ALA A 195 -12.05 8.56 7.89
N LEU A 196 -11.25 7.67 8.50
CA LEU A 196 -9.97 8.03 9.12
C LEU A 196 -8.93 8.47 8.09
N THR A 197 -8.82 7.74 6.97
CA THR A 197 -7.89 8.06 5.89
C THR A 197 -8.24 9.38 5.22
N ASN A 198 -9.54 9.63 5.02
CA ASN A 198 -10.02 10.88 4.42
C ASN A 198 -9.71 12.08 5.31
N ALA A 199 -9.92 11.97 6.63
CA ALA A 199 -9.56 13.02 7.57
C ALA A 199 -8.04 13.30 7.59
N LEU A 200 -7.22 12.24 7.46
CA LEU A 200 -5.77 12.37 7.33
C LEU A 200 -5.38 13.09 6.04
N ILE A 201 -6.00 12.75 4.91
CA ILE A 201 -5.77 13.39 3.61
C ILE A 201 -6.09 14.89 3.70
N GLU A 202 -7.19 15.27 4.32
CA GLU A 202 -7.65 16.67 4.41
C GLU A 202 -6.65 17.59 5.14
N VAL A 203 -6.01 17.10 6.21
CA VAL A 203 -5.04 17.93 6.96
C VAL A 203 -3.63 17.90 6.38
N THR A 204 -3.29 16.88 5.59
CA THR A 204 -1.94 16.69 5.04
C THR A 204 -1.80 17.23 3.62
N ARG A 205 -2.84 17.15 2.80
CA ARG A 205 -2.88 17.74 1.46
C ARG A 205 -3.47 19.15 1.59
N GLY A 206 -2.62 20.19 1.54
CA GLY A 206 -3.10 21.59 1.57
C GLY A 206 -4.09 21.87 0.46
N SER A 207 -5.19 22.56 0.81
CA SER A 207 -6.43 22.74 0.02
C SER A 207 -6.79 21.47 -0.75
N ALA A 208 -7.64 20.63 -0.17
CA ALA A 208 -8.08 19.38 -0.78
C ALA A 208 -8.53 19.66 -2.22
N LYS A 209 -7.69 19.29 -3.19
CA LYS A 209 -8.00 19.52 -4.59
C LYS A 209 -9.19 18.63 -4.97
N LYS A 210 -10.13 19.17 -5.74
CA LYS A 210 -11.38 18.52 -6.10
C LYS A 210 -11.35 17.98 -7.53
N VAL A 211 -12.00 16.85 -7.73
CA VAL A 211 -12.39 16.36 -9.06
C VAL A 211 -13.73 17.01 -9.42
N TYR A 212 -13.73 17.88 -10.41
CA TYR A 212 -14.93 18.58 -10.87
C TYR A 212 -15.57 17.83 -12.03
N PHE A 213 -16.87 17.59 -11.97
CA PHE A 213 -17.67 17.03 -13.05
C PHE A 213 -18.42 18.16 -13.77
N THR A 214 -18.33 18.24 -15.10
CA THR A 214 -19.06 19.27 -15.84
C THR A 214 -20.57 19.05 -15.77
N LYS A 215 -21.30 20.15 -15.81
CA LYS A 215 -22.76 20.18 -15.82
C LYS A 215 -23.24 21.30 -16.72
N GLY A 216 -24.25 21.00 -17.54
CA GLY A 216 -24.96 21.98 -18.35
C GLY A 216 -25.19 21.53 -19.80
N HIS A 217 -24.59 20.42 -20.20
CA HIS A 217 -24.52 19.94 -21.58
C HIS A 217 -25.16 18.55 -21.71
N GLY A 218 -25.93 18.08 -20.73
CA GLY A 218 -26.63 16.80 -20.76
C GLY A 218 -25.80 15.60 -20.27
N GLU A 219 -24.73 15.88 -19.52
CA GLU A 219 -23.82 14.89 -18.95
C GLU A 219 -24.53 13.89 -18.02
N HIS A 220 -23.88 12.75 -17.81
CA HIS A 220 -24.29 11.77 -16.82
C HIS A 220 -24.28 12.37 -15.41
N ALA A 221 -25.43 12.31 -14.73
CA ALA A 221 -25.59 12.96 -13.43
C ALA A 221 -24.80 12.22 -12.32
N VAL A 222 -24.02 12.97 -11.55
CA VAL A 222 -23.17 12.45 -10.45
C VAL A 222 -23.96 11.87 -9.27
N GLY A 223 -25.22 12.27 -9.12
CA GLY A 223 -26.11 11.79 -8.05
C GLY A 223 -27.04 10.66 -8.47
N ASP A 224 -27.06 10.30 -9.76
CA ASP A 224 -27.98 9.30 -10.30
C ASP A 224 -27.39 7.88 -10.17
N SER A 225 -28.20 6.95 -9.66
CA SER A 225 -27.86 5.54 -9.47
C SER A 225 -28.39 4.63 -10.58
N THR A 226 -29.07 5.18 -11.59
CA THR A 226 -29.46 4.42 -12.78
C THR A 226 -28.24 4.08 -13.63
N GLU A 227 -28.44 3.26 -14.66
CA GLU A 227 -27.40 2.87 -15.62
C GLU A 227 -26.75 4.07 -16.32
N ARG A 228 -27.48 5.17 -16.50
CA ARG A 228 -26.97 6.41 -17.08
C ARG A 228 -26.26 7.30 -16.04
N GLY A 229 -26.29 6.95 -14.76
CA GLY A 229 -25.78 7.78 -13.67
C GLY A 229 -24.34 7.47 -13.27
N LEU A 230 -23.67 8.44 -12.64
CA LEU A 230 -22.29 8.31 -12.17
C LEU A 230 -22.15 8.10 -10.66
N LYS A 231 -23.25 7.89 -9.93
CA LYS A 231 -23.21 7.83 -8.46
C LYS A 231 -22.22 6.81 -7.92
N ASN A 232 -22.20 5.60 -8.47
CA ASN A 232 -21.31 4.54 -8.00
C ASN A 232 -19.82 4.88 -8.24
N PHE A 233 -19.52 5.52 -9.38
CA PHE A 233 -18.17 5.98 -9.69
C PHE A 233 -17.74 7.11 -8.75
N VAL A 234 -18.61 8.10 -8.54
CA VAL A 234 -18.36 9.23 -7.64
C VAL A 234 -18.23 8.78 -6.18
N ASP A 235 -19.05 7.84 -5.73
CA ASP A 235 -18.95 7.26 -4.39
C ASP A 235 -17.64 6.48 -4.22
N SER A 236 -17.18 5.77 -5.26
CA SER A 236 -15.87 5.11 -5.25
C SER A 236 -14.71 6.11 -5.15
N LEU A 237 -14.78 7.23 -5.86
CA LEU A 237 -13.79 8.30 -5.72
C LEU A 237 -13.79 8.89 -4.30
N LYS A 238 -14.96 9.09 -3.71
CA LYS A 238 -15.08 9.60 -2.33
C LYS A 238 -14.56 8.60 -1.29
N SER A 239 -14.79 7.30 -1.50
CA SER A 239 -14.24 6.28 -0.61
C SER A 239 -12.73 6.14 -0.75
N GLU A 240 -12.18 6.46 -1.92
CA GLU A 240 -10.75 6.68 -2.12
C GLU A 240 -10.28 8.07 -1.64
N GLY A 241 -11.11 8.85 -0.94
CA GLY A 241 -10.69 10.10 -0.32
C GLY A 241 -10.45 11.26 -1.28
N TYR A 242 -10.93 11.16 -2.52
CA TYR A 242 -11.05 12.31 -3.38
C TYR A 242 -12.25 13.15 -2.98
N GLN A 243 -12.10 14.47 -3.05
CA GLN A 243 -13.25 15.37 -3.01
C GLN A 243 -13.78 15.55 -4.43
N THR A 244 -15.10 15.51 -4.59
CA THR A 244 -15.76 15.65 -5.89
C THR A 244 -16.83 16.74 -5.82
N ASP A 245 -17.02 17.47 -6.90
CA ASP A 245 -18.04 18.52 -7.00
C ASP A 245 -18.51 18.70 -8.45
N GLU A 246 -19.64 19.36 -8.68
CA GLU A 246 -20.09 19.71 -10.04
C GLU A 246 -19.66 21.14 -10.40
N ILE A 247 -19.43 21.40 -11.69
CA ILE A 247 -19.09 22.74 -12.21
C ILE A 247 -19.89 23.06 -13.47
N VAL A 248 -20.49 24.25 -13.49
CA VAL A 248 -21.07 24.85 -14.70
C VAL A 248 -20.04 25.82 -15.27
N LEU A 249 -19.30 25.41 -16.30
CA LEU A 249 -18.13 26.16 -16.79
C LEU A 249 -18.46 27.59 -17.21
N ALA A 250 -19.66 27.81 -17.78
CA ALA A 250 -20.15 29.15 -18.16
C ALA A 250 -20.22 30.16 -16.99
N GLU A 251 -20.29 29.71 -15.73
CA GLU A 251 -20.33 30.59 -14.55
C GLU A 251 -18.94 31.07 -14.10
N HIS A 252 -17.88 30.55 -14.71
CA HIS A 252 -16.50 30.78 -14.29
C HIS A 252 -15.68 31.48 -15.38
N LYS A 253 -14.91 32.49 -14.97
CA LYS A 253 -13.91 33.14 -15.85
C LYS A 253 -12.58 32.38 -15.88
N GLU A 254 -12.26 31.71 -14.78
CA GLU A 254 -11.05 30.92 -14.57
C GLU A 254 -11.42 29.64 -13.83
N MET A 255 -10.66 28.57 -14.06
CA MET A 255 -10.87 27.29 -13.41
C MET A 255 -10.61 27.47 -11.91
N PRO A 256 -11.47 26.94 -11.01
CA PRO A 256 -11.22 26.99 -9.58
C PRO A 256 -9.81 26.53 -9.22
N ALA A 257 -9.14 27.26 -8.32
CA ALA A 257 -7.75 27.01 -7.97
C ALA A 257 -7.54 25.65 -7.28
N ASP A 258 -8.61 25.09 -6.69
CA ASP A 258 -8.65 23.78 -6.08
C ASP A 258 -8.97 22.65 -7.07
N THR A 259 -9.15 22.91 -8.37
CA THR A 259 -9.39 21.83 -9.35
C THR A 259 -8.17 20.91 -9.49
N ALA A 260 -8.34 19.65 -9.09
CA ALA A 260 -7.38 18.56 -9.29
C ALA A 260 -7.45 17.99 -10.72
N ALA A 261 -8.68 17.77 -11.18
CA ALA A 261 -9.04 17.18 -12.45
C ALA A 261 -10.44 17.65 -12.86
N LEU A 262 -10.68 17.76 -14.17
CA LEU A 262 -12.00 18.00 -14.75
C LEU A 262 -12.48 16.71 -15.42
N VAL A 263 -13.73 16.31 -15.18
CA VAL A 263 -14.38 15.17 -15.80
C VAL A 263 -15.52 15.67 -16.67
N VAL A 264 -15.44 15.38 -17.97
CA VAL A 264 -16.50 15.62 -18.96
C VAL A 264 -17.13 14.27 -19.27
N ALA A 265 -18.37 14.04 -18.83
CA ALA A 265 -18.96 12.72 -18.81
C ALA A 265 -20.20 12.60 -19.71
N GLY A 266 -20.01 12.11 -20.93
CA GLY A 266 -21.08 11.90 -21.90
C GLY A 266 -21.89 13.18 -22.19
N PRO A 267 -21.23 14.31 -22.55
CA PRO A 267 -21.97 15.50 -22.94
C PRO A 267 -22.82 15.17 -24.16
N VAL A 268 -24.03 15.72 -24.21
CA VAL A 268 -24.97 15.59 -25.34
C VAL A 268 -24.98 16.88 -26.17
N GLY A 269 -24.75 18.01 -25.52
CA GLY A 269 -24.63 19.34 -26.13
C GLY A 269 -23.19 19.80 -26.27
N GLY A 270 -22.98 20.78 -27.16
CA GLY A 270 -21.67 21.40 -27.35
C GLY A 270 -21.38 22.48 -26.30
N PHE A 271 -20.12 22.55 -25.87
CA PHE A 271 -19.54 23.63 -25.09
C PHE A 271 -19.38 24.89 -25.96
N SER A 272 -19.59 26.05 -25.35
CA SER A 272 -19.36 27.35 -26.00
C SER A 272 -17.87 27.64 -26.19
N GLU A 273 -17.53 28.56 -27.09
CA GLU A 273 -16.14 28.96 -27.34
C GLU A 273 -15.42 29.43 -26.06
N GLY A 274 -16.14 30.12 -25.17
CA GLY A 274 -15.61 30.57 -23.88
C GLY A 274 -15.26 29.41 -22.95
N GLU A 275 -16.12 28.39 -22.87
CA GLU A 275 -15.89 27.19 -22.08
C GLU A 275 -14.73 26.36 -22.64
N VAL A 276 -14.68 26.17 -23.96
CA VAL A 276 -13.59 25.46 -24.63
C VAL A 276 -12.26 26.16 -24.38
N LYS A 277 -12.22 27.49 -24.48
CA LYS A 277 -11.03 28.29 -24.20
C LYS A 277 -10.59 28.13 -22.74
N LEU A 278 -11.53 28.22 -21.79
CA LEU A 278 -11.26 28.05 -20.36
C LEU A 278 -10.62 26.69 -20.06
N VAL A 279 -11.23 25.61 -20.56
CA VAL A 279 -10.72 24.24 -20.39
C VAL A 279 -9.34 24.11 -21.02
N LYS A 280 -9.18 24.59 -22.26
CA LYS A 280 -7.92 24.49 -22.99
C LYS A 280 -6.77 25.19 -22.26
N GLU A 281 -6.95 26.46 -21.89
CA GLU A 281 -5.91 27.24 -21.21
C GLU A 281 -5.52 26.63 -19.86
N TRP A 282 -6.45 25.99 -19.16
CA TRP A 282 -6.17 25.31 -17.89
C TRP A 282 -5.40 24.01 -18.10
N VAL A 283 -5.80 23.17 -19.07
CA VAL A 283 -5.09 21.92 -19.39
C VAL A 283 -3.69 22.20 -19.95
N ASP A 284 -3.53 23.22 -20.81
CA ASP A 284 -2.22 23.65 -21.35
C ASP A 284 -1.24 24.08 -20.23
N LYS A 285 -1.75 24.50 -19.06
CA LYS A 285 -0.96 24.83 -17.85
C LYS A 285 -0.69 23.62 -16.93
N GLY A 286 -1.00 22.40 -17.38
CA GLY A 286 -0.79 21.16 -16.62
C GLY A 286 -2.03 20.66 -15.87
N GLY A 287 -3.21 21.22 -16.17
CA GLY A 287 -4.49 20.66 -15.74
C GLY A 287 -4.71 19.23 -16.26
N LYS A 288 -5.55 18.46 -15.57
CA LYS A 288 -5.86 17.07 -15.91
C LYS A 288 -7.32 16.96 -16.32
N ILE A 289 -7.59 16.32 -17.45
CA ILE A 289 -8.95 16.12 -17.94
C ILE A 289 -9.21 14.63 -18.21
N VAL A 290 -10.40 14.19 -17.84
CA VAL A 290 -10.99 12.92 -18.29
C VAL A 290 -12.21 13.28 -19.13
N ALA A 291 -12.20 12.89 -20.41
CA ALA A 291 -13.32 13.13 -21.31
C ALA A 291 -13.87 11.80 -21.80
N MET A 292 -15.15 11.54 -21.51
CA MET A 292 -15.92 10.41 -21.99
C MET A 292 -16.92 10.98 -22.99
N VAL A 293 -16.73 10.70 -24.28
CA VAL A 293 -17.51 11.29 -25.36
C VAL A 293 -18.19 10.17 -26.12
N ASP A 294 -19.51 10.26 -26.24
CA ASP A 294 -20.30 9.29 -26.99
C ASP A 294 -20.09 9.47 -28.51
N PRO A 295 -20.17 8.37 -29.28
CA PRO A 295 -20.05 8.44 -30.74
C PRO A 295 -21.12 9.36 -31.34
N GLY A 296 -20.72 10.10 -32.38
CA GLY A 296 -21.62 10.98 -33.12
C GLY A 296 -21.92 12.34 -32.46
N VAL A 297 -21.50 12.57 -31.21
CA VAL A 297 -21.67 13.87 -30.55
C VAL A 297 -20.54 14.83 -30.95
N THR A 298 -20.90 16.10 -31.19
CA THR A 298 -19.92 17.19 -31.37
C THR A 298 -19.97 18.09 -30.14
N THR A 299 -18.91 18.02 -29.35
CA THR A 299 -18.78 18.67 -28.05
C THR A 299 -18.26 20.10 -28.16
N GLY A 300 -17.61 20.48 -29.26
CA GLY A 300 -16.87 21.74 -29.36
C GLY A 300 -15.47 21.68 -28.71
N LEU A 301 -15.15 20.62 -27.96
CA LEU A 301 -13.81 20.40 -27.38
C LEU A 301 -12.83 19.79 -28.40
N GLU A 302 -13.29 19.38 -29.58
CA GLU A 302 -12.47 18.74 -30.61
C GLU A 302 -11.22 19.55 -30.98
N PRO A 303 -11.28 20.88 -31.17
CA PRO A 303 -10.07 21.68 -31.44
C PRO A 303 -9.04 21.65 -30.30
N ALA A 304 -9.50 21.54 -29.04
CA ALA A 304 -8.61 21.40 -27.89
C ALA A 304 -7.93 20.02 -27.90
N PHE A 305 -8.71 18.95 -28.11
CA PHE A 305 -8.19 17.58 -28.24
C PHE A 305 -7.17 17.46 -29.37
N GLU A 306 -7.48 18.01 -30.55
CA GLU A 306 -6.56 17.99 -31.70
C GLU A 306 -5.24 18.69 -31.39
N SER A 307 -5.28 19.80 -30.64
CA SER A 307 -4.07 20.50 -30.21
C SER A 307 -3.20 19.67 -29.25
N TRP A 308 -3.79 18.68 -28.59
CA TRP A 308 -3.09 17.71 -27.72
C TRP A 308 -2.73 16.40 -28.45
N GLY A 309 -2.95 16.33 -29.77
CA GLY A 309 -2.68 15.14 -30.57
C GLY A 309 -3.76 14.06 -30.47
N ILE A 310 -4.93 14.37 -29.90
CA ILE A 310 -6.05 13.45 -29.74
C ILE A 310 -7.10 13.77 -30.79
N LYS A 311 -7.52 12.78 -31.57
CA LYS A 311 -8.61 12.92 -32.54
C LYS A 311 -9.76 12.03 -32.15
N ILE A 312 -10.92 12.63 -31.89
CA ILE A 312 -12.15 11.89 -31.61
C ILE A 312 -12.79 11.47 -32.93
N GLY A 313 -12.91 10.15 -33.11
CA GLY A 313 -13.61 9.54 -34.23
C GLY A 313 -15.12 9.72 -34.11
N LYS A 314 -15.83 9.65 -35.24
CA LYS A 314 -17.30 9.64 -35.28
C LYS A 314 -17.86 8.24 -35.55
N ASP A 315 -16.99 7.25 -35.44
CA ASP A 315 -17.22 5.85 -35.70
C ASP A 315 -17.61 5.11 -34.42
N GLU A 316 -18.45 4.10 -34.57
CA GLU A 316 -18.84 3.19 -33.51
C GLU A 316 -18.04 1.90 -33.63
N VAL A 317 -17.57 1.39 -32.50
CA VAL A 317 -16.92 0.09 -32.43
C VAL A 317 -18.00 -0.97 -32.24
N ILE A 318 -18.18 -1.84 -33.24
CA ILE A 318 -19.15 -2.93 -33.21
C ILE A 318 -18.38 -4.25 -33.07
N ASP A 319 -18.66 -4.99 -32.00
CA ASP A 319 -18.22 -6.38 -31.86
C ASP A 319 -19.34 -7.33 -32.36
N PRO A 320 -19.17 -7.98 -33.53
CA PRO A 320 -20.19 -8.86 -34.09
C PRO A 320 -20.36 -10.18 -33.34
N GLU A 321 -19.43 -10.57 -32.46
CA GLU A 321 -19.49 -11.81 -31.68
C GLU A 321 -20.01 -11.59 -30.26
N ALA A 322 -20.11 -10.34 -29.82
CA ALA A 322 -20.62 -10.00 -28.50
C ALA A 322 -22.11 -10.37 -28.36
N GLN A 323 -22.41 -11.29 -27.44
CA GLN A 323 -23.80 -11.59 -27.06
C GLN A 323 -24.46 -10.42 -26.29
N ASN A 324 -23.66 -9.52 -25.73
CA ASN A 324 -24.10 -8.27 -25.09
C ASN A 324 -23.25 -7.10 -25.64
N PRO A 325 -23.81 -6.21 -26.48
CA PRO A 325 -23.07 -5.18 -27.23
C PRO A 325 -22.55 -4.01 -26.37
N GLU A 326 -22.70 -4.04 -25.05
CA GLU A 326 -22.45 -2.90 -24.15
C GLU A 326 -20.96 -2.68 -23.79
N ILE A 327 -20.07 -3.62 -24.12
CA ILE A 327 -18.66 -3.53 -23.71
C ILE A 327 -17.72 -3.89 -24.87
N ALA A 328 -17.17 -2.88 -25.53
CA ALA A 328 -16.03 -3.02 -26.43
C ALA A 328 -14.74 -2.70 -25.67
N ILE A 329 -13.85 -3.67 -25.50
CA ILE A 329 -12.54 -3.47 -24.86
C ILE A 329 -11.48 -3.33 -25.94
N ALA A 330 -10.78 -2.18 -25.96
CA ALA A 330 -9.59 -2.02 -26.79
C ALA A 330 -8.50 -3.00 -26.33
N GLN A 331 -8.17 -3.99 -27.16
CA GLN A 331 -7.17 -5.00 -26.82
C GLN A 331 -5.72 -4.48 -26.90
N GLN A 332 -5.48 -3.37 -27.60
CA GLN A 332 -4.17 -2.76 -27.76
C GLN A 332 -4.29 -1.24 -27.77
N TYR A 333 -3.47 -0.57 -26.96
CA TYR A 333 -3.26 0.88 -27.04
C TYR A 333 -2.04 1.13 -27.94
N THR A 334 -2.07 2.20 -28.73
CA THR A 334 -0.91 2.62 -29.54
C THR A 334 0.17 3.16 -28.61
N GLU A 335 1.45 2.89 -28.91
CA GLU A 335 2.54 3.59 -28.21
C GLU A 335 2.46 5.08 -28.55
N HIS A 336 2.31 5.91 -27.52
CA HIS A 336 2.33 7.37 -27.61
C HIS A 336 3.65 7.92 -27.07
#